data_AF-A0A137ZZ46-F1
#
_entry.id   AF-A0A137ZZ46-F1
#
_cell.length_a   1.000
_cell.length_b   1.000
_cell.length_c   1.000
_cell.angle_alpha   90.00
_cell.angle_beta   90.00
_cell.angle_gamma   90.00
#
_symmetry.space_group_name_H-M   'P 1'
#
loop_
_entity.id
_entity.type
_entity.pdbx_description
1 polymer ?
#
loop_
_entity_poly.entity_id
_entity_poly.type
_entity_poly.pdbx_seq_one_letter_code
_entity_poly.pdbx_strand_id
1 'polypeptide(L)'
;MTTTDRAARRGVTLGSAAREFLRHPTPWMILVFLAGTLAARVLVGEGGLSDLWAPLVFAALFPFLEWVIHVFVLHWRPRTVGPLTIDTLLARDHRRHHAAPRDVDLVFIPTRALPWVIAGLGLAAPLGVGALIGAPLHATLTFMLVEAVFLLGYEWTHYLVHTDYKPRSRAYKAVWRSHRLHHFKNEHYWFSVTTSGTSDRVLGTYPDPATVETSPTAKNLHGLDGLA
;
A
#
# COMPACT_ATOMS: atom_id res chain seq x y z
N MET A 1 16.18 -21.64 -32.89
CA MET A 1 15.27 -20.92 -31.98
C MET A 1 15.47 -21.48 -30.58
N THR A 2 16.24 -20.79 -29.75
CA THR A 2 16.72 -21.28 -28.45
C THR A 2 15.64 -21.09 -27.37
N THR A 3 15.69 -21.90 -26.31
CA THR A 3 14.78 -21.88 -25.16
C THR A 3 14.67 -20.50 -24.49
N THR A 4 15.72 -19.68 -24.58
CA THR A 4 15.79 -18.28 -24.14
C THR A 4 14.79 -17.37 -24.86
N ASP A 5 14.55 -17.58 -26.15
CA ASP A 5 13.60 -16.81 -26.96
C ASP A 5 12.13 -17.10 -26.62
N ARG A 6 11.84 -18.30 -26.09
CA ARG A 6 10.51 -18.68 -25.61
C ARG A 6 10.17 -18.09 -24.24
N ALA A 7 11.18 -17.88 -23.39
CA ALA A 7 11.01 -17.25 -22.08
C ALA A 7 10.71 -15.75 -22.20
N ALA A 8 11.41 -15.05 -23.10
CA ALA A 8 11.20 -13.63 -23.38
C ALA A 8 9.79 -13.33 -23.96
N ARG A 9 9.16 -14.30 -24.63
CA ARG A 9 7.81 -14.17 -25.23
C ARG A 9 6.65 -14.40 -24.26
N ARG A 10 6.89 -14.99 -23.08
CA ARG A 10 5.83 -15.20 -22.08
C ARG A 10 5.81 -13.96 -21.16
N GLY A 11 4.94 -13.00 -21.48
CA GLY A 11 4.70 -11.85 -20.61
C GLY A 11 4.39 -12.27 -19.17
N VAL A 12 4.59 -11.35 -18.21
CA VAL A 12 4.42 -11.63 -16.78
C VAL A 12 3.04 -12.21 -16.50
N THR A 13 3.01 -13.34 -15.78
CA THR A 13 1.81 -14.03 -15.31
C THR A 13 1.59 -13.75 -13.83
N LEU A 14 0.37 -13.95 -13.31
CA LEU A 14 0.12 -13.85 -11.86
C LEU A 14 1.00 -14.83 -11.07
N GLY A 15 1.18 -16.05 -11.56
CA GLY A 15 2.02 -17.05 -10.87
C GLY A 15 3.50 -16.68 -10.83
N SER A 16 4.04 -16.07 -11.90
CA SER A 16 5.42 -15.56 -11.88
C SER A 16 5.56 -14.33 -11.00
N ALA A 17 4.57 -13.43 -11.01
CA ALA A 17 4.54 -12.25 -10.16
C ALA A 17 4.46 -12.66 -8.67
N ALA A 18 3.63 -13.64 -8.33
CA ALA A 18 3.50 -14.16 -6.96
C ALA A 18 4.79 -14.81 -6.46
N ARG A 19 5.49 -15.57 -7.32
CA ARG A 19 6.80 -16.14 -6.96
C ARG A 19 7.85 -15.07 -6.72
N GLU A 20 7.82 -13.99 -7.51
CA GLU A 20 8.75 -12.87 -7.33
C GLU A 20 8.41 -12.08 -6.06
N PHE A 21 7.13 -11.77 -5.82
CA PHE A 21 6.63 -11.14 -4.59
C PHE A 21 7.16 -11.86 -3.34
N LEU A 22 7.06 -13.20 -3.29
CA LEU A 22 7.54 -14.00 -2.14
C LEU A 22 9.08 -14.09 -1.99
N ARG A 23 9.86 -13.50 -2.89
CA ARG A 23 11.33 -13.35 -2.71
C ARG A 23 11.68 -12.14 -1.85
N HIS A 24 10.73 -11.24 -1.64
CA HIS A 24 10.91 -10.04 -0.84
C HIS A 24 10.57 -10.32 0.63
N PRO A 25 11.21 -9.62 1.57
CA PRO A 25 11.02 -9.88 3.00
C PRO A 25 9.65 -9.41 3.52
N THR A 26 9.09 -8.33 2.96
CA THR A 26 7.88 -7.69 3.51
C THR A 26 6.63 -8.56 3.39
N PRO A 27 6.39 -9.32 2.30
CA PRO A 27 5.32 -10.31 2.26
C PRO A 27 5.40 -11.35 3.37
N TRP A 28 6.59 -11.84 3.71
CA TRP A 28 6.76 -12.82 4.79
C TRP A 28 6.47 -12.21 6.16
N MET A 29 6.87 -10.96 6.41
CA MET A 29 6.54 -10.25 7.64
C MET A 29 5.01 -10.12 7.82
N ILE A 30 4.29 -9.74 6.76
CA ILE A 30 2.84 -9.63 6.79
C ILE A 30 2.17 -11.00 6.93
N LEU A 31 2.66 -12.02 6.22
CA LEU A 31 2.12 -13.39 6.32
C LEU A 31 2.32 -13.98 7.72
N VAL A 32 3.46 -13.73 8.36
CA VAL A 32 3.70 -14.14 9.75
C VAL A 32 2.76 -13.41 10.70
N PHE A 33 2.58 -12.10 10.53
CA PHE A 33 1.62 -11.32 11.34
C PHE A 33 0.17 -11.81 11.15
N LEU A 34 -0.24 -12.05 9.91
CA LEU A 34 -1.55 -12.59 9.54
C LEU A 34 -1.76 -13.98 10.14
N ALA A 35 -0.79 -14.89 10.00
CA ALA A 35 -0.88 -16.25 10.54
C ALA A 35 -0.90 -16.25 12.08
N GLY A 36 -0.08 -15.41 12.72
CA GLY A 36 -0.06 -15.25 14.18
C GLY A 36 -1.38 -14.70 14.71
N THR A 37 -1.94 -13.69 14.05
CA THR A 37 -3.24 -13.11 14.42
C THR A 37 -4.38 -14.10 14.21
N LEU A 38 -4.36 -14.86 13.10
CA LEU A 38 -5.32 -15.92 12.84
C LEU A 38 -5.25 -17.00 13.92
N ALA A 39 -4.05 -17.48 14.27
CA ALA A 39 -3.86 -18.46 15.33
C ALA A 39 -4.38 -17.94 16.68
N ALA A 40 -4.04 -16.70 17.04
CA ALA A 40 -4.56 -16.06 18.25
C ALA A 40 -6.09 -15.96 18.24
N ARG A 41 -6.68 -15.56 17.11
CA ARG A 41 -8.15 -15.45 16.96
C ARG A 41 -8.84 -16.79 17.15
N VAL A 42 -8.28 -17.88 16.61
CA VAL A 42 -8.80 -19.24 16.76
C VAL A 42 -8.66 -19.73 18.20
N LEU A 43 -7.51 -19.48 18.84
CA LEU A 43 -7.23 -19.92 20.21
C LEU A 43 -8.10 -19.22 21.26
N VAL A 44 -8.38 -17.92 21.08
CA VAL A 44 -9.32 -17.20 21.96
C VAL A 44 -10.74 -17.80 21.84
N GLY A 45 -11.07 -18.44 20.72
CA GLY A 45 -12.39 -18.99 20.50
C GLY A 45 -13.46 -17.90 20.45
N GLU A 46 -14.73 -18.30 20.62
CA GLU A 46 -15.87 -17.40 20.74
C GLU A 46 -16.07 -16.46 19.53
N GLY A 47 -17.05 -15.57 19.66
CA GLY A 47 -17.40 -14.56 18.67
C GLY A 47 -18.65 -14.88 17.87
N GLY A 48 -19.07 -13.90 17.09
CA GLY A 48 -20.25 -13.98 16.26
C GLY A 48 -20.19 -12.93 15.15
N LEU A 49 -21.30 -12.77 14.42
CA LEU A 49 -21.36 -11.79 13.33
C LEU A 49 -21.11 -10.35 13.79
N SER A 50 -21.30 -10.05 15.09
CA SER A 50 -20.96 -8.76 15.69
C SER A 50 -19.48 -8.40 15.57
N ASP A 51 -18.58 -9.39 15.51
CA ASP A 51 -17.13 -9.18 15.37
C ASP A 51 -16.78 -8.49 14.04
N LEU A 52 -17.71 -8.54 13.06
CA LEU A 52 -17.49 -7.98 11.73
C LEU A 52 -17.75 -6.46 11.67
N TRP A 53 -18.37 -5.85 12.67
CA TRP A 53 -18.70 -4.41 12.60
C TRP A 53 -17.47 -3.53 12.43
N ALA A 54 -16.46 -3.67 13.29
CA ALA A 54 -15.23 -2.90 13.19
C ALA A 54 -14.47 -3.17 11.87
N PRO A 55 -14.27 -4.43 11.44
CA PRO A 55 -13.72 -4.74 10.12
C PRO A 55 -14.49 -4.14 8.93
N LEU A 56 -15.82 -4.13 8.97
CA LEU A 56 -16.64 -3.57 7.89
C LEU A 56 -16.51 -2.05 7.82
N VAL A 57 -16.51 -1.38 8.98
CA VAL A 57 -16.24 0.07 9.05
C VAL A 57 -14.84 0.37 8.54
N PHE A 58 -13.84 -0.41 8.95
CA PHE A 58 -12.47 -0.27 8.45
C PHE A 58 -12.40 -0.46 6.94
N ALA A 59 -12.98 -1.51 6.39
CA ALA A 59 -13.01 -1.76 4.94
C ALA A 59 -13.64 -0.60 4.16
N ALA A 60 -14.71 0.01 4.69
CA ALA A 60 -15.36 1.17 4.09
C ALA A 60 -14.48 2.44 4.15
N LEU A 61 -13.74 2.63 5.24
CA LEU A 61 -12.88 3.80 5.44
C LEU A 61 -11.46 3.62 4.87
N PHE A 62 -11.03 2.40 4.58
CA PHE A 62 -9.69 2.07 4.13
C PHE A 62 -9.24 2.90 2.91
N PRO A 63 -10.06 3.14 1.87
CA PRO A 63 -9.62 3.96 0.73
C PRO A 63 -9.23 5.39 1.13
N PHE A 64 -9.86 5.93 2.18
CA PHE A 64 -9.55 7.25 2.72
C PHE A 64 -8.32 7.22 3.62
N LEU A 65 -8.15 6.17 4.42
CA LEU A 65 -6.92 5.95 5.19
C LEU A 65 -5.71 5.84 4.25
N GLU A 66 -5.83 5.05 3.19
CA GLU A 66 -4.82 4.92 2.13
C GLU A 66 -4.49 6.29 1.52
N TRP A 67 -5.50 7.09 1.18
CA TRP A 67 -5.29 8.44 0.66
C TRP A 67 -4.56 9.35 1.65
N VAL A 68 -4.95 9.34 2.92
CA VAL A 68 -4.29 10.13 3.98
C VAL A 68 -2.83 9.74 4.13
N ILE A 69 -2.54 8.43 4.15
CA ILE A 69 -1.15 7.93 4.21
C ILE A 69 -0.40 8.37 2.95
N HIS A 70 -0.97 8.19 1.77
CA HIS A 70 -0.31 8.52 0.52
C HIS A 70 0.02 10.02 0.43
N VAL A 71 -0.93 10.89 0.76
CA VAL A 71 -0.76 12.34 0.67
C VAL A 71 0.12 12.90 1.79
N PHE A 72 -0.15 12.54 3.05
CA PHE A 72 0.50 13.20 4.19
C PHE A 72 1.72 12.47 4.74
N VAL A 73 1.87 11.17 4.48
CA VAL A 73 3.03 10.39 4.96
C VAL A 73 4.00 10.12 3.81
N LEU A 74 3.52 9.59 2.69
CA LEU A 74 4.40 9.19 1.58
C LEU A 74 4.83 10.38 0.72
N HIS A 75 3.92 11.33 0.46
CA HIS A 75 4.21 12.60 -0.22
C HIS A 75 4.69 13.71 0.72
N TRP A 76 5.15 13.35 1.92
CA TRP A 76 5.69 14.32 2.87
C TRP A 76 6.92 15.02 2.29
N ARG A 77 6.86 16.36 2.19
CA ARG A 77 8.02 17.18 1.86
C ARG A 77 8.90 17.33 3.10
N PRO A 78 10.20 16.96 3.04
CA PRO A 78 11.15 17.13 4.14
C PRO A 78 11.11 18.55 4.71
N ARG A 79 11.15 18.68 6.04
CA ARG A 79 11.14 19.99 6.73
C ARG A 79 12.30 20.07 7.69
N THR A 80 13.04 21.18 7.64
CA THR A 80 14.14 21.45 8.57
C THR A 80 13.63 22.27 9.76
N VAL A 81 13.88 21.78 10.97
CA VAL A 81 13.58 22.46 12.23
C VAL A 81 14.87 22.55 13.04
N GLY A 82 15.48 23.74 13.06
CA GLY A 82 16.82 23.94 13.63
C GLY A 82 17.86 23.07 12.91
N PRO A 83 18.68 22.27 13.62
CA PRO A 83 19.68 21.39 13.00
C PRO A 83 19.10 20.04 12.50
N LEU A 84 17.81 19.79 12.71
CA LEU A 84 17.18 18.51 12.41
C LEU A 84 16.37 18.60 11.10
N THR A 85 16.59 17.67 10.19
CA THR A 85 15.73 17.47 9.01
C THR A 85 14.75 16.34 9.31
N ILE A 86 13.46 16.68 9.31
CA ILE A 86 12.35 15.74 9.50
C ILE A 86 11.98 15.17 8.14
N ASP A 87 12.40 13.92 7.94
CA ASP A 87 12.14 13.18 6.72
C ASP A 87 12.06 11.69 7.01
N THR A 88 10.85 11.13 6.88
CA THR A 88 10.61 9.73 7.25
C THR A 88 11.19 8.79 6.19
N LEU A 89 11.57 7.58 6.60
CA LEU A 89 12.01 6.56 5.66
C LEU A 89 10.93 6.24 4.60
N LEU A 90 9.66 6.24 5.01
CA LEU A 90 8.52 6.03 4.12
C LEU A 90 8.46 7.10 3.02
N ALA A 91 8.60 8.38 3.39
CA ALA A 91 8.60 9.47 2.42
C ALA A 91 9.82 9.42 1.50
N ARG A 92 11.01 9.17 2.06
CA ARG A 92 12.27 9.05 1.28
C ARG A 92 12.18 7.96 0.24
N ASP A 93 11.82 6.75 0.64
CA ASP A 93 11.75 5.62 -0.29
C ASP A 93 10.60 5.79 -1.29
N HIS A 94 9.47 6.41 -0.90
CA HIS A 94 8.41 6.75 -1.85
C HIS A 94 8.88 7.75 -2.93
N ARG A 95 9.70 8.75 -2.57
CA ARG A 95 10.32 9.63 -3.57
C ARG A 95 11.25 8.89 -4.51
N ARG A 96 12.06 7.97 -3.99
CA ARG A 96 12.93 7.11 -4.81
C ARG A 96 12.10 6.21 -5.72
N HIS A 97 10.97 5.71 -5.25
CA HIS A 97 10.01 4.95 -6.04
C HIS A 97 9.40 5.78 -7.18
N HIS A 98 9.04 7.05 -6.94
CA HIS A 98 8.61 7.95 -8.03
C HIS A 98 9.69 8.16 -9.09
N ALA A 99 10.96 8.22 -8.69
CA ALA A 99 12.08 8.36 -9.61
C ALA A 99 12.39 7.05 -10.38
N ALA A 100 12.27 5.91 -9.72
CA ALA A 100 12.57 4.58 -10.27
C ALA A 100 11.40 3.60 -10.07
N PRO A 101 10.22 3.83 -10.69
CA PRO A 101 9.00 3.04 -10.44
C PRO A 101 9.05 1.61 -10.98
N ARG A 102 10.16 1.20 -11.61
CA ARG A 102 10.40 -0.18 -12.07
C ARG A 102 11.39 -0.93 -11.18
N ASP A 103 12.02 -0.24 -10.22
CA ASP A 103 12.85 -0.88 -9.20
C ASP A 103 11.92 -1.56 -8.20
N VAL A 104 11.93 -2.89 -8.21
CA VAL A 104 10.99 -3.72 -7.45
C VAL A 104 11.19 -3.56 -5.94
N ASP A 105 12.43 -3.34 -5.48
CA ASP A 105 12.75 -3.20 -4.06
C ASP A 105 12.15 -1.91 -3.47
N LEU A 106 11.91 -0.89 -4.30
CA LEU A 106 11.30 0.38 -3.92
C LEU A 106 9.77 0.39 -3.99
N VAL A 107 9.15 -0.66 -4.55
CA VAL A 107 7.68 -0.76 -4.59
C VAL A 107 7.10 -1.17 -3.24
N PHE A 108 7.85 -1.96 -2.47
CA PHE A 108 7.38 -2.47 -1.19
C PHE A 108 7.43 -1.41 -0.09
N ILE A 109 6.69 -1.65 1.01
CA ILE A 109 6.90 -0.86 2.23
C ILE A 109 8.35 -1.07 2.67
N PRO A 110 9.12 -0.03 3.00
CA PRO A 110 10.51 -0.18 3.42
C PRO A 110 10.66 -1.24 4.51
N THR A 111 11.47 -2.27 4.25
CA THR A 111 11.65 -3.43 5.15
C THR A 111 12.02 -3.03 6.57
N ARG A 112 12.74 -1.91 6.74
CA ARG A 112 13.11 -1.37 8.06
C ARG A 112 11.96 -0.65 8.78
N ALA A 113 10.99 -0.14 8.03
CA ALA A 113 9.82 0.55 8.57
C ALA A 113 8.68 -0.41 8.90
N LEU A 114 8.49 -1.48 8.11
CA LEU A 114 7.35 -2.38 8.24
C LEU A 114 7.19 -3.01 9.65
N PRO A 115 8.24 -3.45 10.36
CA PRO A 115 8.09 -3.95 11.73
C PRO A 115 7.47 -2.92 12.69
N TRP A 116 7.80 -1.64 12.53
CA TRP A 116 7.21 -0.55 13.32
C TRP A 116 5.77 -0.25 12.94
N VAL A 117 5.43 -0.38 11.65
CA VAL A 117 4.04 -0.27 11.18
C VAL A 117 3.20 -1.40 11.76
N ILE A 118 3.68 -2.64 11.73
CA ILE A 118 2.98 -3.80 12.31
C ILE A 118 2.86 -3.64 13.83
N ALA A 119 3.94 -3.30 14.53
CA ALA A 119 3.91 -3.15 15.99
C ALA A 119 2.98 -1.99 16.43
N GLY A 120 3.04 -0.85 15.74
CA GLY A 120 2.28 0.34 16.06
C GLY A 120 0.82 0.25 15.60
N LEU A 121 0.61 0.19 14.28
CA LEU A 121 -0.72 0.23 13.68
C LEU A 121 -1.40 -1.14 13.69
N GLY A 122 -0.68 -2.21 13.39
CA GLY A 122 -1.26 -3.56 13.33
C GLY A 122 -1.56 -4.20 14.69
N LEU A 123 -0.84 -3.82 15.75
CA LEU A 123 -0.92 -4.47 17.06
C LEU A 123 -1.31 -3.50 18.17
N ALA A 124 -0.48 -2.50 18.47
CA ALA A 124 -0.68 -1.64 19.62
C ALA A 124 -1.96 -0.79 19.50
N ALA A 125 -2.24 -0.22 18.32
CA ALA A 125 -3.43 0.58 18.08
C ALA A 125 -4.74 -0.20 18.24
N PRO A 126 -4.99 -1.34 17.55
CA PRO A 126 -6.24 -2.09 17.71
C PRO A 126 -6.41 -2.66 19.11
N LEU A 127 -5.35 -3.16 19.75
CA LEU A 127 -5.42 -3.63 21.14
C LEU A 127 -5.74 -2.49 22.11
N GLY A 128 -5.07 -1.34 21.96
CA GLY A 128 -5.27 -0.17 22.82
C GLY A 128 -6.67 0.42 22.67
N VAL A 129 -7.12 0.63 21.43
CA VAL A 129 -8.49 1.13 21.15
C VAL A 129 -9.53 0.12 21.62
N GLY A 130 -9.33 -1.17 21.33
CA GLY A 130 -10.22 -2.24 21.78
C GLY A 130 -10.38 -2.26 23.29
N ALA A 131 -9.25 -2.20 24.03
CA ALA A 131 -9.28 -2.12 25.49
C ALA A 131 -9.98 -0.85 25.99
N LEU A 132 -9.72 0.31 25.37
CA LEU A 132 -10.31 1.59 25.75
C LEU A 132 -11.84 1.60 25.63
N ILE A 133 -12.39 0.97 24.58
CA ILE A 133 -13.84 0.92 24.34
C ILE A 133 -14.50 -0.34 24.92
N GLY A 134 -13.75 -1.19 25.63
CA GLY A 134 -14.26 -2.46 26.17
C GLY A 134 -14.63 -3.48 25.10
N ALA A 135 -14.03 -3.41 23.91
CA ALA A 135 -14.23 -4.41 22.87
C ALA A 135 -13.66 -5.76 23.32
N PRO A 136 -14.40 -6.86 23.12
CA PRO A 136 -13.89 -8.17 23.48
C PRO A 136 -12.70 -8.55 22.60
N LEU A 137 -11.75 -9.30 23.15
CA LEU A 137 -10.50 -9.65 22.47
C LEU A 137 -10.73 -10.39 21.15
N HIS A 138 -11.77 -11.24 21.06
CA HIS A 138 -12.12 -11.95 19.83
C HIS A 138 -12.54 -10.97 18.69
N ALA A 139 -13.23 -9.87 19.00
CA ALA A 139 -13.59 -8.86 18.01
C ALA A 139 -12.37 -8.04 17.58
N THR A 140 -11.50 -7.66 18.52
CA THR A 140 -10.24 -6.96 18.23
C THR A 140 -9.31 -7.79 17.35
N LEU A 141 -9.16 -9.09 17.64
CA LEU A 141 -8.37 -10.00 16.81
C LEU A 141 -8.99 -10.22 15.42
N THR A 142 -10.33 -10.20 15.31
CA THR A 142 -11.01 -10.22 14.01
C THR A 142 -10.68 -8.97 13.19
N PHE A 143 -10.67 -7.79 13.82
CA PHE A 143 -10.23 -6.55 13.18
C PHE A 143 -8.79 -6.64 12.69
N MET A 144 -7.86 -7.04 13.56
CA MET A 144 -6.43 -7.17 13.22
C MET A 144 -6.20 -8.15 12.06
N LEU A 145 -6.98 -9.24 12.01
CA LEU A 145 -6.90 -10.20 10.91
C LEU A 145 -7.30 -9.55 9.58
N VAL A 146 -8.40 -8.79 9.56
CA VAL A 146 -8.85 -8.08 8.36
C VAL A 146 -7.86 -6.97 7.97
N GLU A 147 -7.33 -6.23 8.93
CA GLU A 147 -6.26 -5.25 8.68
C GLU A 147 -5.02 -5.90 8.03
N ALA A 148 -4.56 -7.05 8.53
CA ALA A 148 -3.44 -7.78 7.94
C ALA A 148 -3.71 -8.24 6.50
N VAL A 149 -4.95 -8.67 6.20
CA VAL A 149 -5.38 -8.99 4.83
C VAL A 149 -5.33 -7.75 3.93
N PHE A 150 -5.79 -6.60 4.43
CA PHE A 150 -5.75 -5.34 3.69
C PHE A 150 -4.32 -4.86 3.44
N LEU A 151 -3.42 -4.99 4.42
CA LEU A 151 -2.00 -4.68 4.28
C LEU A 151 -1.34 -5.55 3.21
N LEU A 152 -1.57 -6.86 3.23
CA LEU A 152 -1.07 -7.79 2.20
C LEU A 152 -1.66 -7.47 0.82
N GLY A 153 -2.96 -7.15 0.77
CA GLY A 153 -3.68 -6.79 -0.44
C GLY A 153 -3.18 -5.48 -1.05
N TYR A 154 -2.89 -4.47 -0.22
CA TYR A 154 -2.26 -3.23 -0.61
C TYR A 154 -0.89 -3.49 -1.24
N GLU A 155 -0.01 -4.20 -0.52
CA GLU A 155 1.35 -4.42 -0.98
C GLU A 155 1.40 -5.27 -2.26
N TRP A 156 0.55 -6.30 -2.36
CA TRP A 156 0.38 -7.07 -3.59
C TRP A 156 -0.13 -6.21 -4.76
N THR A 157 -1.12 -5.36 -4.52
CA THR A 157 -1.71 -4.54 -5.58
C THR A 157 -0.71 -3.50 -6.07
N HIS A 158 -0.02 -2.82 -5.16
CA HIS A 158 1.03 -1.85 -5.49
C HIS A 158 2.18 -2.53 -6.25
N TYR A 159 2.67 -3.67 -5.76
CA TYR A 159 3.64 -4.48 -6.50
C TYR A 159 3.16 -4.79 -7.93
N LEU A 160 1.97 -5.36 -8.06
CA LEU A 160 1.48 -5.86 -9.34
C LEU A 160 1.30 -4.75 -10.38
N VAL A 161 0.88 -3.54 -10.00
CA VAL A 161 0.69 -2.41 -10.94
C VAL A 161 2.01 -1.91 -11.53
N HIS A 162 3.13 -2.15 -10.86
CA HIS A 162 4.48 -1.81 -11.33
C HIS A 162 5.15 -2.92 -12.16
N THR A 163 4.54 -4.11 -12.23
CA THR A 163 5.02 -5.19 -13.11
C THR A 163 4.52 -5.04 -14.55
N ASP A 164 5.08 -5.84 -15.46
CA ASP A 164 4.57 -5.99 -16.84
C ASP A 164 3.32 -6.90 -16.92
N TYR A 165 2.68 -7.23 -15.79
CA TYR A 165 1.43 -7.98 -15.78
C TYR A 165 0.32 -7.19 -16.48
N LYS A 166 -0.24 -7.77 -17.55
CA LYS A 166 -1.31 -7.12 -18.31
C LYS A 166 -2.63 -7.13 -17.52
N PRO A 167 -3.25 -5.98 -17.23
CA PRO A 167 -4.45 -5.93 -16.41
C PRO A 167 -5.65 -6.54 -17.14
N ARG A 168 -6.33 -7.51 -16.51
CA ARG A 168 -7.41 -8.29 -17.15
C ARG A 168 -8.81 -7.83 -16.73
N SER A 169 -9.04 -7.58 -15.45
CA SER A 169 -10.36 -7.15 -14.94
C SER A 169 -10.57 -5.64 -15.08
N ARG A 170 -11.83 -5.20 -15.12
CA ARG A 170 -12.18 -3.76 -15.18
C ARG A 170 -11.65 -3.00 -13.95
N ALA A 171 -11.85 -3.56 -12.76
CA ALA A 171 -11.39 -2.98 -11.51
C ALA A 171 -9.86 -2.79 -11.51
N TYR A 172 -9.12 -3.85 -11.86
CA TYR A 172 -7.65 -3.78 -11.86
C TYR A 172 -7.10 -2.87 -12.97
N LYS A 173 -7.76 -2.80 -14.14
CA LYS A 173 -7.42 -1.82 -15.19
C LYS A 173 -7.57 -0.39 -14.70
N ALA A 174 -8.61 -0.08 -13.91
CA ALA A 174 -8.84 1.24 -13.37
C ALA A 174 -7.78 1.63 -12.33
N VAL A 175 -7.46 0.71 -11.41
CA VAL A 175 -6.35 0.86 -10.44
C VAL A 175 -5.03 1.10 -11.17
N TRP A 176 -4.66 0.20 -12.09
CA TRP A 176 -3.43 0.30 -12.87
C TRP A 176 -3.33 1.61 -13.65
N ARG A 177 -4.41 2.07 -14.27
CA ARG A 177 -4.43 3.34 -15.00
C ARG A 177 -4.22 4.52 -14.06
N SER A 178 -4.95 4.56 -12.95
CA SER A 178 -4.93 5.68 -11.99
C SER A 178 -3.54 5.81 -11.37
N HIS A 179 -2.97 4.71 -10.89
CA HIS A 179 -1.63 4.72 -10.29
C HIS A 179 -0.52 5.08 -11.29
N ARG A 180 -0.64 4.67 -12.56
CA ARG A 180 0.30 5.11 -13.60
C ARG A 180 0.16 6.59 -13.94
N LEU A 181 -1.04 7.14 -13.91
CA LEU A 181 -1.23 8.59 -14.07
C LEU A 181 -0.59 9.37 -12.92
N HIS A 182 -0.72 8.87 -11.70
CA HIS A 182 -0.05 9.43 -10.53
C HIS A 182 1.48 9.52 -10.71
N HIS A 183 2.12 8.43 -11.14
CA HIS A 183 3.58 8.40 -11.33
C HIS A 183 4.08 9.16 -12.56
N PHE A 184 3.34 9.11 -13.67
CA PHE A 184 3.86 9.55 -14.98
C PHE A 184 3.24 10.82 -15.52
N LYS A 185 2.09 11.24 -14.97
CA LYS A 185 1.39 12.43 -15.40
C LYS A 185 1.42 13.52 -14.34
N ASN A 186 0.85 13.29 -13.16
CA ASN A 186 0.81 14.31 -12.12
C ASN A 186 0.66 13.67 -10.73
N GLU A 187 1.65 13.91 -9.89
CA GLU A 187 1.78 13.36 -8.54
C GLU A 187 0.79 13.95 -7.53
N HIS A 188 0.06 15.01 -7.90
CA HIS A 188 -0.97 15.63 -7.04
C HIS A 188 -2.37 15.02 -7.21
N TYR A 189 -2.52 13.98 -8.03
CA TYR A 189 -3.80 13.36 -8.36
C TYR A 189 -3.70 11.83 -8.41
N TRP A 190 -4.85 11.16 -8.38
CA TRP A 190 -4.98 9.70 -8.52
C TRP A 190 -4.21 8.88 -7.47
N PHE A 191 -4.32 9.24 -6.20
CA PHE A 191 -3.60 8.63 -5.08
C PHE A 191 -4.06 7.21 -4.73
N SER A 192 -5.24 6.77 -5.15
CA SER A 192 -5.73 5.41 -4.84
C SER A 192 -4.88 4.35 -5.55
N VAL A 193 -4.34 3.43 -4.76
CA VAL A 193 -3.55 2.26 -5.13
C VAL A 193 -4.37 0.98 -5.09
N THR A 194 -5.32 0.81 -4.16
CA THR A 194 -6.09 -0.45 -4.04
C THR A 194 -7.49 -0.39 -4.62
N THR A 195 -8.06 0.80 -4.75
CA THR A 195 -9.40 1.00 -5.29
C THR A 195 -9.38 1.76 -6.59
N SER A 196 -10.50 1.72 -7.33
CA SER A 196 -10.61 2.36 -8.64
C SER A 196 -10.68 3.90 -8.58
N GLY A 197 -10.08 4.56 -7.58
CA GLY A 197 -10.13 6.01 -7.34
C GLY A 197 -11.24 6.43 -6.36
N THR A 198 -11.59 5.59 -5.38
CA THR A 198 -12.76 5.83 -4.51
C THR A 198 -12.58 7.10 -3.69
N SER A 199 -11.48 7.19 -2.94
CA SER A 199 -11.15 8.37 -2.14
C SER A 199 -10.85 9.57 -3.02
N ASP A 200 -10.15 9.37 -4.14
CA ASP A 200 -9.84 10.47 -5.05
C ASP A 200 -11.08 11.15 -5.63
N ARG A 201 -12.13 10.39 -5.97
CA ARG A 201 -13.37 10.99 -6.46
C ARG A 201 -14.10 11.77 -5.39
N VAL A 202 -14.11 11.25 -4.16
CA VAL A 202 -14.77 11.92 -3.04
C VAL A 202 -14.02 13.17 -2.60
N LEU A 203 -12.69 13.14 -2.64
CA LEU A 203 -11.81 14.22 -2.17
C LEU A 203 -11.38 15.18 -3.29
N GLY A 204 -11.88 15.00 -4.52
CA GLY A 204 -11.61 15.90 -5.63
C GLY A 204 -10.22 15.76 -6.26
N THR A 205 -9.53 14.64 -6.06
CA THR A 205 -8.22 14.33 -6.65
C THR A 205 -8.28 13.33 -7.82
N TYR A 206 -9.46 13.17 -8.46
CA TYR A 206 -9.67 12.34 -9.67
C TYR A 206 -10.11 13.16 -10.89
N PRO A 207 -9.32 14.12 -11.39
CA PRO A 207 -9.67 14.90 -12.58
C PRO A 207 -9.63 14.04 -13.87
N ASP A 208 -10.25 14.55 -14.94
CA ASP A 208 -10.08 13.98 -16.27
C ASP A 208 -8.61 14.11 -16.69
N PRO A 209 -7.89 13.00 -16.97
CA PRO A 209 -6.51 13.05 -17.40
C PRO A 209 -6.26 13.90 -18.65
N ALA A 210 -7.24 14.13 -19.52
CA ALA A 210 -7.08 15.00 -20.68
C ALA A 210 -6.94 16.49 -20.30
N THR A 211 -7.46 16.89 -19.15
CA THR A 211 -7.49 18.29 -18.68
C THR A 211 -6.30 18.66 -17.79
N VAL A 212 -5.53 17.67 -17.34
CA VAL A 212 -4.39 17.86 -16.43
C VAL A 212 -3.10 18.00 -17.24
N GLU A 213 -2.29 19.01 -16.91
CA GLU A 213 -0.93 19.14 -17.43
C GLU A 213 0.01 18.13 -16.78
N THR A 214 1.02 17.69 -17.53
CA THR A 214 2.06 16.82 -16.99
C THR A 214 2.94 17.62 -16.03
N SER A 215 3.00 17.18 -14.77
CA SER A 215 3.83 17.81 -13.76
C SER A 215 5.32 17.61 -14.04
N PRO A 216 6.16 18.65 -13.89
CA PRO A 216 7.61 18.51 -14.03
C PRO A 216 8.23 17.62 -12.94
N THR A 217 7.53 17.43 -11.80
CA THR A 217 8.00 16.68 -10.63
C THR A 217 7.33 15.32 -10.45
N ALA A 218 6.54 14.85 -11.42
CA ALA A 218 5.86 13.54 -11.35
C ALA A 218 6.82 12.36 -11.08
N LYS A 219 8.04 12.45 -11.64
CA LYS A 219 9.13 11.47 -11.48
C LYS A 219 10.24 11.96 -10.55
N ASN A 220 10.07 13.10 -9.90
CA ASN A 220 11.05 13.68 -8.98
C ASN A 220 10.31 14.49 -7.93
N LEU A 221 9.67 13.77 -6.99
CA LEU A 221 8.76 14.37 -6.04
C LEU A 221 9.41 15.57 -5.33
N HIS A 222 8.74 16.72 -5.38
CA HIS A 222 9.19 18.01 -4.83
C HIS A 222 10.44 18.63 -5.47
N GLY A 223 11.00 18.05 -6.54
CA GLY A 223 12.17 18.58 -7.24
C GLY A 223 13.43 18.65 -6.37
N LEU A 224 13.56 17.71 -5.41
CA LEU A 224 14.68 17.68 -4.46
C LEU A 224 15.85 16.90 -5.06
N ASP A 225 16.55 17.50 -6.02
CA ASP A 225 17.80 16.93 -6.53
C ASP A 225 18.88 16.98 -5.44
N GLY A 226 19.48 15.84 -5.08
CA GLY A 226 20.68 15.77 -4.24
C GLY A 226 20.49 15.58 -2.72
N LEU A 227 19.26 15.38 -2.23
CA LEU A 227 18.97 15.07 -0.80
C LEU A 227 18.58 13.60 -0.57
N ALA A 228 19.27 12.68 -1.24
CA ALA A 228 19.00 11.23 -1.14
C ALA A 228 19.29 10.66 0.26
#